data_AF-A0A1E1WRN4-F1
#
_entry.id   AF-A0A1E1WRN4-F1
#
_cell.length_a   1.000
_cell.length_b   1.000
_cell.length_c   1.000
_cell.angle_alpha   90.00
_cell.angle_beta   90.00
_cell.angle_gamma   90.00
#
_symmetry.space_group_name_H-M   'P 1'
#
loop_
_entity.id
_entity.type
_entity.pdbx_description
1 polymer ?
#
loop_
_entity_poly.entity_id
_entity_poly.type
_entity_poly.pdbx_seq_one_letter_code
_entity_poly.pdbx_strand_id
1 'polypeptide(L)'
;GTTDVGLQDTEFGKKHHIFFTEKAQSGVQVYLEIDNRKCTTMSGSECFFSAREAAEFLAATASKHSLSPDFPIFQVKGVLAPDTEDTPPNSKYVFIGVILVLLAGLLIGVLVTAQRKRAAGITWFPEG
;
A
#
# COMPACT_ATOMS: atom_id res chain seq x y z
N GLY A 1 -27.10 -21.63 -16.67
CA GLY A 1 -26.64 -21.97 -15.31
C GLY A 1 -25.97 -23.31 -15.39
N THR A 2 -24.65 -23.36 -15.27
CA THR A 2 -23.89 -24.61 -15.24
C THR A 2 -23.89 -25.09 -13.79
N THR A 3 -24.67 -26.13 -13.50
CA THR A 3 -24.58 -26.84 -12.22
C THR A 3 -23.21 -27.51 -12.16
N ASP A 4 -22.36 -27.08 -11.23
CA ASP A 4 -21.11 -27.73 -10.91
C ASP A 4 -21.44 -29.10 -10.30
N VAL A 5 -21.44 -30.15 -11.13
CA VAL A 5 -21.64 -31.52 -10.67
C VAL A 5 -20.29 -32.01 -10.16
N GLY A 6 -20.17 -32.08 -8.83
CA GLY A 6 -18.95 -32.51 -8.17
C GLY A 6 -18.48 -33.88 -8.67
N LEU A 7 -17.15 -34.08 -8.74
CA LEU A 7 -16.53 -35.30 -9.29
C LEU A 7 -17.05 -36.60 -8.65
N GLN A 8 -17.48 -36.54 -7.38
CA GLN A 8 -18.07 -37.66 -6.64
C GLN A 8 -19.43 -38.11 -7.20
N ASP A 9 -20.20 -37.19 -7.79
CA ASP A 9 -21.52 -37.47 -8.35
C ASP A 9 -21.46 -38.07 -9.76
N THR A 10 -20.29 -38.03 -10.39
CA THR A 10 -20.06 -38.63 -11.69
C THR A 10 -20.05 -40.15 -11.61
N GLU A 11 -20.46 -40.81 -12.69
CA GLU A 11 -20.42 -42.27 -12.82
C GLU A 11 -18.99 -42.82 -12.59
N PHE A 12 -17.99 -42.05 -13.02
CA PHE A 12 -16.58 -42.32 -12.77
C PHE A 12 -16.23 -42.27 -11.28
N GLY A 13 -16.65 -41.21 -10.57
CA GLY A 13 -16.42 -41.06 -9.13
C GLY A 13 -17.04 -42.19 -8.31
N LYS A 14 -18.27 -42.60 -8.66
CA LYS A 14 -18.97 -43.72 -8.02
C LYS A 14 -18.31 -45.06 -8.28
N LYS A 15 -17.93 -45.34 -9.53
CA LYS A 15 -17.26 -46.59 -9.93
C LYS A 15 -15.90 -46.77 -9.25
N HIS A 16 -15.18 -45.67 -9.08
CA HIS A 16 -13.83 -45.68 -8.52
C HIS A 16 -13.79 -45.34 -7.03
N HIS A 17 -14.95 -45.23 -6.35
CA HIS A 17 -15.04 -44.92 -4.92
C HIS A 17 -14.18 -43.71 -4.53
N ILE A 18 -14.21 -42.64 -5.33
CA ILE A 18 -13.44 -41.42 -5.08
C ILE A 18 -14.18 -40.64 -3.99
N PHE A 19 -13.75 -40.80 -2.74
CA PHE A 19 -14.23 -40.00 -1.62
C PHE A 19 -13.34 -38.77 -1.44
N PHE A 20 -13.93 -37.58 -1.43
CA PHE A 20 -13.22 -36.39 -0.94
C PHE A 20 -13.09 -36.52 0.57
N THR A 21 -11.89 -36.85 1.05
CA THR A 21 -11.56 -36.61 2.45
C THR A 21 -11.22 -35.14 2.60
N GLU A 22 -12.20 -34.34 3.02
CA GLU A 22 -11.91 -33.01 3.53
C GLU A 22 -11.20 -33.22 4.87
N LYS A 23 -9.87 -33.35 4.83
CA LYS A 23 -9.06 -33.45 6.02
C LYS A 23 -9.19 -32.12 6.75
N ALA A 24 -9.87 -32.11 7.90
CA ALA A 24 -9.85 -30.98 8.80
C ALA A 24 -8.39 -30.71 9.21
N GLN A 25 -7.74 -29.78 8.51
CA GLN A 25 -6.35 -29.44 8.73
C GLN A 25 -6.28 -28.48 9.91
N SER A 26 -5.92 -29.01 11.08
CA SER A 26 -5.50 -28.19 12.21
C SER A 26 -4.08 -27.69 11.95
N GLY A 27 -3.86 -26.39 12.09
CA GLY A 27 -2.59 -25.75 11.82
C GLY A 27 -2.56 -24.31 12.31
N VAL A 28 -1.45 -23.63 12.06
CA VAL A 28 -1.26 -22.22 12.41
C VAL A 28 -1.23 -21.39 11.13
N GLN A 29 -2.06 -20.34 11.07
CA GLN A 29 -1.98 -19.32 10.04
C GLN A 29 -0.98 -18.25 10.50
N VAL A 30 0.06 -18.03 9.71
CA VAL A 30 1.06 -16.99 9.95
C VAL A 30 1.00 -15.93 8.85
N TYR A 31 1.27 -14.67 9.22
CA TYR A 31 1.41 -13.54 8.32
C TYR A 31 2.86 -13.06 8.39
N LEU A 32 3.49 -12.87 7.23
CA LEU A 32 4.90 -12.55 7.10
C LEU A 32 5.09 -11.41 6.11
N GLU A 33 6.10 -10.58 6.36
CA GLU A 33 6.54 -9.51 5.46
C GLU A 33 7.93 -9.81 4.92
N ILE A 34 8.21 -9.34 3.70
CA ILE A 34 9.50 -9.52 3.04
C ILE A 34 10.33 -8.25 3.23
N ASP A 35 11.48 -8.38 3.88
CA ASP A 35 12.45 -7.29 4.04
C ASP A 35 13.64 -7.48 3.09
N ASN A 36 13.63 -6.75 1.99
CA ASN A 36 14.66 -6.84 0.95
C ASN A 36 15.87 -5.93 1.18
N ARG A 37 15.99 -5.22 2.32
CA ARG A 37 17.03 -4.19 2.50
C ARG A 37 18.46 -4.68 2.28
N LYS A 38 18.74 -5.95 2.62
CA LYS A 38 20.06 -6.57 2.41
C LYS A 38 20.17 -7.23 1.05
N CYS A 39 19.07 -7.80 0.56
CA CYS A 39 19.03 -8.43 -0.75
C CYS A 39 19.39 -7.42 -1.84
N THR A 40 18.75 -6.26 -1.85
CA THR A 40 19.00 -5.23 -2.88
C THR A 40 20.42 -4.64 -2.86
N THR A 41 21.13 -4.74 -1.73
CA THR A 41 22.52 -4.26 -1.59
C THR A 41 23.58 -5.28 -1.98
N MET A 42 23.19 -6.54 -2.17
CA MET A 42 24.11 -7.62 -2.51
C MET A 42 24.29 -7.70 -4.02
N SER A 43 25.53 -7.77 -4.48
CA SER A 43 25.82 -7.91 -5.92
C SER A 43 25.43 -9.31 -6.42
N GLY A 44 24.61 -9.38 -7.47
CA GLY A 44 24.22 -10.65 -8.11
C GLY A 44 23.12 -11.42 -7.39
N SER A 45 22.37 -10.79 -6.49
CA SER A 45 21.21 -11.39 -5.83
C SER A 45 19.92 -11.21 -6.63
N GLU A 46 19.06 -12.23 -6.59
CA GLU A 46 17.69 -12.18 -7.08
C GLU A 46 16.75 -12.01 -5.88
N CYS A 47 15.91 -10.97 -5.89
CA CYS A 47 15.02 -10.62 -4.77
C CYS A 47 13.55 -10.73 -5.18
N PHE A 48 12.68 -11.15 -4.26
CA PHE A 48 11.23 -11.13 -4.47
C PHE A 48 10.66 -9.77 -4.10
N PHE A 49 10.07 -9.05 -5.05
CA PHE A 49 9.50 -7.71 -4.78
C PHE A 49 8.03 -7.78 -4.33
N SER A 50 7.41 -8.96 -4.39
CA SER A 50 6.07 -9.18 -3.85
C SER A 50 5.97 -10.48 -3.05
N ALA A 51 5.10 -10.48 -2.03
CA ALA A 51 4.76 -11.68 -1.27
C ALA A 51 4.15 -12.78 -2.15
N ARG A 52 3.50 -12.40 -3.25
CA ARG A 52 2.92 -13.34 -4.22
C ARG A 52 4.00 -14.12 -4.97
N GLU A 53 5.03 -13.45 -5.49
CA GLU A 53 6.14 -14.11 -6.19
C GLU A 53 6.90 -15.08 -5.27
N ALA A 54 7.14 -14.68 -4.02
CA ALA A 54 7.77 -15.55 -3.03
C ALA A 54 6.90 -16.79 -2.73
N ALA A 55 5.58 -16.62 -2.57
CA ALA A 55 4.65 -17.72 -2.35
C ALA A 55 4.60 -18.68 -3.55
N GLU A 56 4.58 -18.16 -4.78
CA GLU A 56 4.63 -18.96 -6.01
C GLU A 56 5.94 -19.76 -6.11
N PHE A 57 7.07 -19.15 -5.76
CA PHE A 57 8.36 -19.83 -5.71
C PHE A 57 8.39 -20.96 -4.68
N LEU A 58 7.84 -20.74 -3.48
CA LEU A 58 7.72 -21.78 -2.45
C LEU A 58 6.83 -22.94 -2.91
N ALA A 59 5.70 -22.65 -3.53
CA ALA A 59 4.80 -23.66 -4.09
C ALA A 59 5.48 -24.48 -5.21
N ALA A 60 6.20 -23.81 -6.11
CA ALA A 60 6.97 -24.46 -7.17
C ALA A 60 8.10 -25.32 -6.59
N THR A 61 8.80 -24.84 -5.57
CA THR A 61 9.85 -25.59 -4.88
C THR A 61 9.29 -26.85 -4.23
N ALA A 62 8.18 -26.73 -3.50
CA ALA A 62 7.49 -27.87 -2.87
C ALA A 62 7.00 -28.94 -3.87
N SER A 63 6.66 -28.53 -5.11
CA SER A 63 6.25 -29.49 -6.16
C SER A 63 7.40 -30.28 -6.77
N LYS A 64 8.63 -29.73 -6.75
CA LYS A 64 9.82 -30.38 -7.32
C LYS A 64 10.70 -31.05 -6.28
N HIS A 65 10.76 -30.50 -5.07
CA HIS A 65 11.65 -30.90 -3.99
C HIS A 65 10.89 -30.85 -2.65
N SER A 66 11.28 -31.70 -1.68
CA SER A 66 10.75 -31.59 -0.33
C SER A 66 11.36 -30.38 0.39
N LEU A 67 10.52 -29.48 0.88
CA LEU A 67 10.93 -28.46 1.85
C LEU A 67 11.40 -29.13 3.16
N SER A 68 12.15 -28.40 3.99
CA SER A 68 12.65 -28.95 5.26
C SER A 68 11.50 -29.51 6.10
N PRO A 69 11.64 -30.72 6.68
CA PRO A 69 10.60 -31.32 7.52
C PRO A 69 10.33 -30.54 8.81
N ASP A 70 11.26 -29.66 9.21
CA ASP A 70 11.14 -28.84 10.43
C ASP A 70 10.00 -27.81 10.32
N PHE A 71 9.57 -27.47 9.10
CA PHE A 71 8.51 -26.51 8.84
C PHE A 71 7.49 -27.10 7.85
N PRO A 72 6.50 -27.86 8.34
CA PRO A 72 5.45 -28.44 7.49
C PRO A 72 4.51 -27.34 6.97
N ILE A 73 4.84 -26.80 5.80
CA ILE A 73 4.05 -25.79 5.11
C ILE A 73 2.95 -26.48 4.31
N PHE A 74 1.70 -26.22 4.68
CA PHE A 74 0.53 -26.81 4.01
C PHE A 74 0.01 -25.95 2.86
N GLN A 75 0.04 -24.63 3.02
CA GLN A 75 -0.45 -23.67 2.03
C GLN A 75 0.34 -22.37 2.13
N VAL A 76 0.59 -21.76 0.97
CA VAL A 76 1.17 -20.42 0.85
C VAL A 76 0.26 -19.56 -0.04
N LYS A 77 0.12 -18.29 0.31
CA LYS A 77 -0.68 -17.34 -0.46
C LYS A 77 -0.08 -15.94 -0.32
N GLY A 78 0.07 -15.23 -1.44
CA GLY A 78 0.29 -13.79 -1.42
C GLY A 78 -1.01 -13.08 -1.06
N VAL A 79 -1.00 -12.33 0.04
CA VAL A 79 -2.09 -11.42 0.42
C VAL A 79 -1.65 -10.01 0.04
N LEU A 80 -2.50 -9.27 -0.67
CA LEU A 80 -2.34 -7.83 -0.70
C LEU A 80 -2.56 -7.35 0.73
N ALA A 81 -1.68 -6.49 1.24
CA ALA A 81 -1.98 -5.76 2.46
C ALA A 81 -3.38 -5.14 2.27
N PRO A 82 -4.26 -5.15 3.29
CA PRO A 82 -5.44 -4.31 3.21
C PRO A 82 -4.94 -2.92 2.85
N ASP A 83 -5.53 -2.30 1.83
CA ASP A 83 -5.28 -0.89 1.55
C ASP A 83 -5.56 -0.17 2.86
N THR A 84 -4.52 0.08 3.66
CA THR A 84 -4.46 1.31 4.41
C THR A 84 -4.51 2.32 3.31
N GLU A 85 -5.73 2.78 3.02
CA GLU A 85 -6.03 4.00 2.31
C GLU A 85 -5.23 5.07 3.06
N ASP A 86 -3.93 5.14 2.76
CA ASP A 86 -3.07 6.27 2.98
C ASP A 86 -3.67 7.34 2.10
N THR A 87 -4.81 7.87 2.52
CA THR A 87 -5.51 8.96 1.88
C THR A 87 -4.47 10.06 1.86
N PRO A 88 -3.86 10.35 0.70
CA PRO A 88 -2.79 11.33 0.68
C PRO A 88 -3.39 12.62 1.22
N PRO A 89 -2.74 13.31 2.16
CA PRO A 89 -3.27 14.56 2.69
C PRO A 89 -3.60 15.43 1.49
N ASN A 90 -4.88 15.81 1.37
CA ASN A 90 -5.46 16.44 0.20
C ASN A 90 -4.65 17.69 -0.18
N SER A 91 -3.63 17.50 -1.02
CA SER A 91 -2.59 18.49 -1.34
C SER A 91 -3.19 19.75 -1.97
N LYS A 92 -4.36 19.59 -2.60
CA LYS A 92 -5.21 20.67 -3.11
C LYS A 92 -5.63 21.67 -2.02
N TYR A 93 -6.11 21.21 -0.86
CA TYR A 93 -6.54 22.13 0.21
C TYR A 93 -5.36 22.82 0.89
N VAL A 94 -4.21 22.14 1.00
CA VAL A 94 -2.97 22.74 1.52
C VAL A 94 -2.51 23.87 0.60
N PHE A 95 -2.50 23.64 -0.72
CA PHE A 95 -2.14 24.66 -1.71
C PHE A 95 -3.09 25.87 -1.67
N ILE A 96 -4.40 25.62 -1.61
CA ILE A 96 -5.42 26.68 -1.51
C ILE A 96 -5.21 27.50 -0.24
N GLY A 97 -4.94 26.84 0.90
CA GLY A 97 -4.68 27.50 2.18
C GLY A 97 -3.45 28.43 2.11
N VAL A 98 -2.34 27.97 1.54
CA VAL A 98 -1.12 28.78 1.37
C VAL A 98 -1.39 30.03 0.53
N ILE A 99 -2.09 29.89 -0.60
CA ILE A 99 -2.42 31.01 -1.48
C ILE A 99 -3.28 32.05 -0.74
N LEU A 100 -4.29 31.62 0.01
CA LEU A 100 -5.16 32.52 0.77
C LEU A 100 -4.39 33.30 1.84
N VAL A 101 -3.49 32.65 2.57
CA VAL A 101 -2.66 33.30 3.60
C VAL A 101 -1.74 34.35 2.99
N LEU A 102 -1.11 34.05 1.85
CA LEU A 102 -0.25 35.00 1.15
C LEU A 102 -1.03 36.22 0.66
N LEU A 103 -2.21 36.02 0.08
CA LEU A 103 -3.08 37.11 -0.38
C LEU A 103 -3.53 37.99 0.78
N ALA A 104 -3.98 37.39 1.89
CA ALA A 104 -4.38 38.13 3.08
C ALA A 104 -3.20 38.94 3.66
N GLY A 105 -2.02 38.34 3.76
CA GLY A 105 -0.81 39.02 4.21
C GLY A 105 -0.40 40.19 3.31
N LEU A 106 -0.52 40.04 1.99
CA LEU A 106 -0.22 41.11 1.04
C LEU A 106 -1.23 42.27 1.16
N LEU A 107 -2.52 41.97 1.29
CA LEU A 107 -3.55 43.00 1.49
C LEU A 107 -3.32 43.77 2.80
N ILE A 108 -3.05 43.06 3.90
CA ILE A 108 -2.73 43.68 5.21
C ILE A 108 -1.45 44.50 5.10
N GLY A 109 -0.41 43.98 4.45
CA GLY A 109 0.85 44.69 4.24
C GLY A 109 0.68 45.98 3.44
N VAL A 110 -0.12 45.96 2.38
CA VAL A 110 -0.45 47.16 1.59
C VAL A 110 -1.23 48.17 2.43
N LEU A 111 -2.23 47.73 3.22
CA LEU A 111 -2.99 48.60 4.11
C LEU A 111 -2.07 49.29 5.14
N VAL A 112 -1.20 48.53 5.81
CA VAL A 112 -0.26 49.07 6.80
C VAL A 112 0.74 50.05 6.18
N THR A 113 1.30 49.72 5.02
CA THR A 113 2.26 50.59 4.32
C THR A 113 1.62 51.84 3.75
N ALA A 114 0.39 51.76 3.24
CA ALA A 114 -0.38 52.91 2.76
C ALA A 114 -0.75 53.86 3.90
N GLN A 115 -1.14 53.33 5.06
CA GLN A 115 -1.41 54.14 6.27
C GLN A 115 -0.14 54.81 6.79
N ARG A 116 1.00 54.09 6.81
CA ARG A 116 2.29 54.64 7.26
C ARG A 116 2.83 55.75 6.37
N LYS A 117 2.60 55.71 5.06
CA LYS A 117 3.07 56.74 4.10
C LYS A 117 2.28 58.06 4.15
N ARG A 118 1.05 58.08 4.68
CA ARG A 118 0.25 59.31 4.82
C ARG A 118 0.71 60.23 5.95
N ALA A 119 1.68 59.82 6.77
CA ALA A 119 2.17 60.61 7.91
C ALA A 119 3.36 61.55 7.59
N ALA A 120 3.86 61.58 6.34
CA ALA A 120 4.94 62.47 5.93
C ALA A 120 4.43 63.65 5.09
N GLY A 121 3.52 64.45 5.65
CA GLY A 121 3.14 65.75 5.12
C GLY A 121 3.87 66.85 5.88
N ILE A 122 5.09 67.21 5.45
CA ILE A 122 5.72 68.45 5.93
C ILE A 122 5.17 69.61 5.10
N THR A 123 4.38 70.43 5.80
CA THR A 123 3.87 71.73 5.37
C THR A 123 4.99 72.75 5.42
N TRP A 124 5.56 73.13 4.29
CA TRP A 124 6.34 74.36 4.22
C TRP A 124 5.60 75.40 3.39
N PHE A 125 5.19 76.45 4.06
CA PHE A 125 4.57 77.66 3.54
C PHE A 125 5.68 78.73 3.51
N PRO A 126 6.07 79.27 2.34
CA PRO A 126 6.95 80.43 2.33
C PRO A 126 6.15 81.68 2.72
N GLU A 127 6.54 82.32 3.81
CA GLU A 127 6.19 83.70 4.14
C GLU A 127 7.08 84.66 3.32
N GLY A 128 6.48 85.72 2.78
CA GLY A 128 7.19 86.93 2.33
C GLY A 128 7.67 86.92 0.88
#